data_AF-A0A480BNB5-F1
#
_entry.id   AF-A0A480BNB5-F1
#
_cell.length_a   1.000
_cell.length_b   1.000
_cell.length_c   1.000
_cell.angle_alpha   90.00
_cell.angle_beta   90.00
_cell.angle_gamma   90.00
#
_symmetry.space_group_name_H-M   'P 1'
#
loop_
_entity.id
_entity.type
_entity.pdbx_description
1 polymer ?
#
loop_
_entity_poly.entity_id
_entity_poly.type
_entity_poly.pdbx_seq_one_letter_code
_entity_poly.pdbx_strand_id
1 'polypeptide(L)'
;GLHDRFMLPHYVAADLRSVLAELREAGYPFQDDWLDPFVEFRFPHYGTVQVGDLALELRAALEPWHVMGEETTAGGTARYVDSSVERLQVRLSGTADGRYVVACNGRKVPLQATGTHGEQVAGVRYRAWNPPSALHPTIGPHTPLVFDIIDTWNGRAVGGCTYHVAHPGGRNYETFPVNAYEAEGRRIMRFWNYGHTAGAIVPPPPVAALGRFLPEGSLPAPLTPPTEAVNTDYPHTLDLRRQPR
;
A
#
# COMPACT_ATOMS: atom_id res chain seq x y z
N GLY A 1 -6.56 -9.01 -12.02
CA GLY A 1 -6.03 -10.33 -12.45
C GLY A 1 -5.26 -11.02 -11.32
N LEU A 2 -4.53 -12.11 -11.61
CA LEU A 2 -3.71 -12.85 -10.62
C LEU A 2 -2.67 -11.93 -9.95
N HIS A 3 -2.05 -11.03 -10.71
CA HIS A 3 -1.05 -10.06 -10.23
C HIS A 3 -1.64 -8.85 -9.48
N ASP A 4 -2.93 -8.88 -9.14
CA ASP A 4 -3.59 -7.83 -8.37
C ASP A 4 -3.98 -8.35 -6.98
N ARG A 5 -5.20 -8.89 -6.82
CA ARG A 5 -5.72 -9.34 -5.52
C ARG A 5 -4.84 -10.39 -4.85
N PHE A 6 -4.35 -11.39 -5.59
CA PHE A 6 -3.58 -12.51 -5.06
C PHE A 6 -2.12 -12.17 -4.75
N MET A 7 -1.75 -10.90 -4.89
CA MET A 7 -0.49 -10.39 -4.36
C MET A 7 -0.63 -9.87 -2.93
N LEU A 8 -1.87 -9.70 -2.41
CA LEU A 8 -2.11 -9.13 -1.09
C LEU A 8 -2.19 -10.23 -0.01
N PRO A 9 -1.62 -10.01 1.19
CA PRO A 9 -1.60 -10.96 2.30
C PRO A 9 -2.95 -11.58 2.62
N HIS A 10 -4.03 -10.78 2.63
CA HIS A 10 -5.37 -11.27 2.96
C HIS A 10 -5.83 -12.38 2.01
N TYR A 11 -5.72 -12.15 0.70
CA TYR A 11 -6.19 -13.12 -0.30
C TYR A 11 -5.24 -14.32 -0.39
N VAL A 12 -3.94 -14.14 -0.23
CA VAL A 12 -2.98 -15.27 -0.17
C VAL A 12 -3.25 -16.16 1.04
N ALA A 13 -3.47 -15.58 2.22
CA ALA A 13 -3.78 -16.35 3.42
C ALA A 13 -5.14 -17.05 3.33
N ALA A 14 -6.14 -16.41 2.72
CA ALA A 14 -7.45 -17.04 2.49
C ALA A 14 -7.35 -18.24 1.54
N ASP A 15 -6.61 -18.10 0.43
CA ASP A 15 -6.37 -19.18 -0.54
C ASP A 15 -5.58 -20.35 0.07
N LEU A 16 -4.58 -20.05 0.90
CA LEU A 16 -3.83 -21.06 1.63
C LEU A 16 -4.72 -21.82 2.60
N ARG A 17 -5.61 -21.14 3.34
CA ARG A 17 -6.58 -21.79 4.24
C ARG A 17 -7.57 -22.70 3.51
N SER A 18 -7.98 -22.36 2.28
CA SER A 18 -8.82 -23.30 1.51
C SER A 18 -8.07 -24.57 1.14
N VAL A 19 -6.79 -24.49 0.79
CA VAL A 19 -5.95 -25.69 0.56
C VAL A 19 -5.82 -26.53 1.84
N LEU A 20 -5.63 -25.90 3.01
CA LEU A 20 -5.59 -26.63 4.29
C LEU A 20 -6.91 -27.33 4.61
N ALA A 21 -8.04 -26.71 4.27
CA ALA A 21 -9.35 -27.33 4.42
C ALA A 21 -9.48 -28.58 3.54
N GLU A 22 -9.07 -28.52 2.27
CA GLU A 22 -9.05 -29.68 1.36
C GLU A 22 -8.15 -30.81 1.87
N LEU A 23 -6.99 -30.48 2.44
CA LEU A 23 -6.10 -31.48 3.06
C LEU A 23 -6.75 -32.17 4.25
N ARG A 24 -7.49 -31.43 5.09
CA ARG A 24 -8.25 -32.00 6.21
C ARG A 24 -9.36 -32.92 5.73
N GLU A 25 -10.09 -32.53 4.69
CA GLU A 25 -11.10 -33.38 4.06
C GLU A 25 -10.51 -34.67 3.49
N ALA A 26 -9.28 -34.62 2.96
CA ALA A 26 -8.53 -35.78 2.49
C ALA A 26 -7.92 -36.64 3.62
N GLY A 27 -8.14 -36.29 4.90
CA GLY A 27 -7.68 -37.05 6.06
C GLY A 27 -6.31 -36.63 6.62
N TYR A 28 -5.73 -35.51 6.15
CA TYR A 28 -4.50 -34.94 6.70
C TYR A 28 -4.82 -33.82 7.70
N PRO A 29 -4.52 -33.97 9.01
CA PRO A 29 -4.99 -33.07 10.06
C PRO A 29 -4.17 -31.76 10.19
N PHE A 30 -3.94 -31.06 9.07
CA PHE A 30 -3.27 -29.77 9.05
C PHE A 30 -4.10 -28.70 9.79
N GLN A 31 -3.47 -27.98 10.71
CA GLN A 31 -4.08 -26.86 11.43
C GLN A 31 -3.78 -25.53 10.72
N ASP A 32 -4.72 -24.59 10.79
CA ASP A 32 -4.57 -23.28 10.13
C ASP A 32 -3.43 -22.44 10.74
N ASP A 33 -3.29 -22.50 12.07
CA ASP A 33 -2.30 -21.73 12.85
C ASP A 33 -0.85 -22.18 12.61
N TRP A 34 -0.64 -23.39 12.07
CA TRP A 34 0.70 -23.88 11.73
C TRP A 34 1.38 -23.05 10.65
N LEU A 35 0.62 -22.37 9.79
CA LEU A 35 1.16 -21.54 8.73
C LEU A 35 1.23 -20.05 9.06
N ASP A 36 0.66 -19.61 10.19
CA ASP A 36 0.70 -18.21 10.63
C ASP A 36 2.13 -17.63 10.70
N PRO A 37 3.15 -18.34 11.23
CA PRO A 37 4.52 -17.83 11.24
C PRO A 37 5.08 -17.59 9.83
N PHE A 38 4.69 -18.40 8.84
CA PHE A 38 5.13 -18.25 7.45
C PHE A 38 4.43 -17.07 6.78
N VAL A 39 3.15 -16.85 7.09
CA VAL A 39 2.41 -15.68 6.62
C VAL A 39 3.02 -14.40 7.20
N GLU A 40 3.32 -14.36 8.51
CA GLU A 40 3.95 -13.21 9.15
C GLU A 40 5.36 -12.94 8.60
N PHE A 41 6.14 -13.99 8.39
CA PHE A 41 7.46 -13.87 7.77
C PHE A 41 7.38 -13.38 6.31
N ARG A 42 6.43 -13.88 5.53
CA ARG A 42 6.27 -13.51 4.11
C ARG A 42 5.71 -12.11 3.93
N PHE A 43 4.87 -11.67 4.86
CA PHE A 43 4.14 -10.41 4.84
C PHE A 43 4.38 -9.60 6.12
N PRO A 44 5.61 -9.12 6.35
CA PRO A 44 5.95 -8.38 7.56
C PRO A 44 4.98 -7.23 7.83
N HIS A 45 4.57 -7.11 9.09
CA HIS A 45 3.89 -5.93 9.61
C HIS A 45 4.80 -4.69 9.57
N TYR A 46 4.30 -3.60 8.98
CA TYR A 46 4.99 -2.31 8.99
C TYR A 46 4.54 -1.45 10.17
N GLY A 47 3.25 -1.50 10.52
CA GLY A 47 2.72 -0.75 11.64
C GLY A 47 1.20 -0.64 11.61
N THR A 48 0.64 -0.20 12.73
CA THR A 48 -0.79 0.04 12.90
C THR A 48 -1.00 1.37 13.61
N VAL A 49 -1.97 2.16 13.15
CA VAL A 49 -2.49 3.33 13.86
C VAL A 49 -3.94 3.11 14.27
N GLN A 50 -4.27 3.51 15.50
CA GLN A 50 -5.62 3.46 16.06
C GLN A 50 -6.22 4.87 16.06
N VAL A 51 -7.45 5.02 15.54
CA VAL A 51 -8.17 6.29 15.41
C VAL A 51 -9.61 6.10 15.86
N GLY A 52 -9.87 6.33 17.15
CA GLY A 52 -11.16 5.94 17.76
C GLY A 52 -11.35 4.42 17.67
N ASP A 53 -12.46 3.97 17.09
CA ASP A 53 -12.77 2.55 16.88
C ASP A 53 -12.16 1.99 15.58
N LEU A 54 -11.43 2.81 14.82
CA LEU A 54 -10.80 2.42 13.56
C LEU A 54 -9.36 1.98 13.76
N ALA A 55 -8.96 0.90 13.09
CA ALA A 55 -7.55 0.52 12.98
C ALA A 55 -7.12 0.51 11.52
N LEU A 56 -5.99 1.18 11.22
CA LEU A 56 -5.34 1.16 9.93
C LEU A 56 -4.00 0.43 10.05
N GLU A 57 -3.88 -0.71 9.40
CA GLU A 57 -2.68 -1.56 9.39
C GLU A 57 -2.02 -1.54 8.00
N LEU A 58 -0.69 -1.44 8.00
CA LEU A 58 0.15 -1.60 6.81
C LEU A 58 0.98 -2.88 6.92
N ARG A 59 0.95 -3.70 5.87
CA ARG A 59 1.77 -4.92 5.73
C ARG A 59 2.44 -4.96 4.37
N ALA A 60 3.63 -5.54 4.30
CA ALA A 60 4.24 -5.85 3.02
C ALA A 60 3.31 -6.75 2.17
N ALA A 61 3.34 -6.59 0.85
CA ALA A 61 2.62 -7.45 -0.09
C ALA A 61 3.59 -8.00 -1.15
N LEU A 62 3.13 -8.97 -1.94
CA LEU A 62 3.92 -9.49 -3.05
C LEU A 62 4.02 -8.43 -4.16
N GLU A 63 5.20 -8.29 -4.74
CA GLU A 63 5.40 -7.52 -5.96
C GLU A 63 6.36 -8.29 -6.88
N PRO A 64 5.87 -8.83 -8.01
CA PRO A 64 6.73 -9.50 -8.97
C PRO A 64 7.56 -8.46 -9.71
N TRP A 65 8.88 -8.57 -9.61
CA TRP A 65 9.81 -7.70 -10.33
C TRP A 65 10.03 -8.14 -11.76
N HIS A 66 10.16 -7.17 -12.65
CA HIS A 66 10.39 -7.41 -14.06
C HIS A 66 11.86 -7.79 -14.28
N VAL A 67 12.06 -8.90 -14.99
CA VAL A 67 13.38 -9.25 -15.54
C VAL A 67 13.53 -8.52 -16.87
N MET A 68 14.59 -7.73 -16.98
CA MET A 68 14.91 -6.92 -18.15
C MET A 68 15.76 -7.71 -19.16
N GLY A 69 16.06 -7.09 -20.29
CA GLY A 69 16.92 -7.66 -21.33
C GLY A 69 18.33 -8.00 -20.84
N GLU A 70 19.04 -8.81 -21.62
CA GLU A 70 20.43 -9.16 -21.34
C GLU A 70 21.35 -7.95 -21.52
N GLU A 71 22.20 -7.71 -20.54
CA GLU A 71 23.27 -6.73 -20.57
C GLU A 71 24.62 -7.45 -20.61
N THR A 72 25.50 -7.04 -21.53
CA THR A 72 26.87 -7.55 -21.64
C THR A 72 27.74 -6.86 -20.60
N THR A 73 28.25 -7.62 -19.64
CA THR A 73 29.23 -7.16 -18.65
C THR A 73 30.62 -7.70 -19.01
N ALA A 74 31.67 -7.16 -18.38
CA ALA A 74 33.05 -7.64 -18.56
C ALA A 74 33.25 -9.14 -18.16
N GLY A 75 32.32 -9.72 -17.40
CA GLY A 75 32.37 -11.12 -16.93
C GLY A 75 31.33 -12.07 -17.56
N GLY A 76 30.52 -11.61 -18.50
CA GLY A 76 29.44 -12.41 -19.13
C GLY A 76 28.15 -11.62 -19.35
N THR A 77 27.07 -12.29 -19.74
CA THR A 77 25.73 -11.69 -19.88
C THR A 77 24.90 -11.89 -18.61
N ALA A 78 24.24 -10.83 -18.14
CA ALA A 78 23.32 -10.88 -17.01
C ALA A 78 22.01 -10.17 -17.36
N ARG A 79 20.90 -10.55 -16.71
CA ARG A 79 19.62 -9.85 -16.84
C ARG A 79 19.39 -8.99 -15.61
N TYR A 80 19.17 -7.69 -15.82
CA TYR A 80 18.83 -6.78 -14.74
C TYR A 80 17.41 -7.08 -14.22
N VAL A 81 17.18 -6.94 -12.92
CA VAL A 81 15.86 -7.08 -12.30
C VAL A 81 15.46 -5.73 -11.74
N ASP A 82 14.32 -5.20 -12.20
CA ASP A 82 13.81 -3.93 -11.71
C ASP A 82 13.14 -4.11 -10.34
N SER A 83 13.93 -3.96 -9.28
CA SER A 83 13.49 -3.99 -7.88
C SER A 83 13.07 -2.62 -7.35
N SER A 84 12.81 -1.64 -8.22
CA SER A 84 12.41 -0.28 -7.83
C SER A 84 10.99 -0.18 -7.30
N VAL A 85 10.14 -1.15 -7.60
CA VAL A 85 8.71 -1.12 -7.28
C VAL A 85 8.41 -2.06 -6.13
N GLU A 86 7.58 -1.59 -5.21
CA GLU A 86 7.10 -2.37 -4.08
C GLU A 86 5.57 -2.28 -3.99
N ARG A 87 5.00 -3.19 -3.20
CA ARG A 87 3.59 -3.22 -2.87
C ARG A 87 3.40 -3.44 -1.38
N LEU A 88 2.43 -2.76 -0.81
CA LEU A 88 1.92 -3.04 0.52
C LEU A 88 0.41 -3.28 0.48
N GLN A 89 -0.12 -3.97 1.48
CA GLN A 89 -1.53 -4.04 1.78
C GLN A 89 -1.87 -3.05 2.88
N VAL A 90 -2.91 -2.27 2.62
CA VAL A 90 -3.63 -1.48 3.60
C VAL A 90 -4.81 -2.32 4.08
N ARG A 91 -4.95 -2.47 5.40
CA ARG A 91 -6.13 -3.05 6.04
C ARG A 91 -6.77 -1.99 6.93
N LEU A 92 -8.06 -1.74 6.73
CA LEU A 92 -8.86 -0.88 7.58
C LEU A 92 -9.91 -1.73 8.27
N SER A 93 -9.97 -1.66 9.60
CA SER A 93 -11.00 -2.33 10.40
C SER A 93 -11.77 -1.36 11.29
N GLY A 94 -12.96 -1.78 11.73
CA GLY A 94 -13.89 -0.95 12.51
C GLY A 94 -14.85 -0.12 11.67
N THR A 95 -14.96 -0.37 10.35
CA THR A 95 -15.81 0.43 9.44
C THR A 95 -17.20 -0.19 9.24
N ALA A 96 -18.21 0.27 9.98
CA ALA A 96 -19.55 -0.32 9.81
C ALA A 96 -20.23 0.08 8.48
N ASP A 97 -20.12 1.34 8.04
CA ASP A 97 -21.12 1.91 7.11
C ASP A 97 -20.54 2.62 5.88
N GLY A 98 -19.32 2.28 5.43
CA GLY A 98 -18.70 2.95 4.26
C GLY A 98 -18.41 4.45 4.44
N ARG A 99 -18.57 4.96 5.68
CA ARG A 99 -18.34 6.35 6.07
C ARG A 99 -16.89 6.79 5.90
N TYR A 100 -15.95 5.87 6.11
CA TYR A 100 -14.53 6.18 6.08
C TYR A 100 -13.90 5.73 4.77
N VAL A 101 -13.06 6.59 4.19
CA VAL A 101 -12.20 6.26 3.06
C VAL A 101 -10.75 6.43 3.45
N VAL A 102 -9.88 5.59 2.89
CA VAL A 102 -8.43 5.77 3.04
C VAL A 102 -7.88 6.42 1.77
N ALA A 103 -7.05 7.43 1.94
CA ALA A 103 -6.23 7.99 0.88
C ALA A 103 -4.75 7.70 1.14
N CYS A 104 -3.97 7.53 0.08
CA CYS A 104 -2.51 7.47 0.13
C CYS A 104 -1.96 8.58 -0.78
N ASN A 105 -1.15 9.49 -0.24
CA ASN A 105 -0.64 10.67 -0.95
C ASN A 105 -1.76 11.45 -1.66
N GLY A 106 -2.90 11.65 -0.97
CA GLY A 106 -4.08 12.35 -1.49
C GLY A 106 -4.94 11.57 -2.48
N ARG A 107 -4.60 10.31 -2.79
CA ARG A 107 -5.29 9.46 -3.77
C ARG A 107 -6.09 8.36 -3.09
N LYS A 108 -7.34 8.16 -3.51
CA LYS A 108 -8.24 7.19 -2.88
C LYS A 108 -7.71 5.75 -3.04
N VAL A 109 -7.59 5.04 -1.93
CA VAL A 109 -7.23 3.62 -1.92
C VAL A 109 -8.50 2.78 -2.18
N PRO A 110 -8.50 1.83 -3.15
CA PRO A 110 -9.69 1.09 -3.55
C PRO A 110 -10.00 -0.08 -2.60
N LEU A 111 -10.29 0.22 -1.33
CA LEU A 111 -10.60 -0.76 -0.28
C LEU A 111 -11.77 -1.69 -0.68
N GLN A 112 -11.54 -2.99 -0.50
CA GLN A 112 -12.51 -4.07 -0.78
C GLN A 112 -12.85 -4.80 0.51
N ALA A 113 -14.13 -5.17 0.69
CA ALA A 113 -14.56 -5.94 1.85
C ALA A 113 -13.91 -7.34 1.87
N THR A 114 -13.54 -7.82 3.06
CA THR A 114 -12.88 -9.12 3.25
C THR A 114 -13.85 -10.27 3.54
N GLY A 115 -15.13 -9.96 3.73
CA GLY A 115 -16.14 -10.90 4.26
C GLY A 115 -16.27 -10.84 5.78
N THR A 116 -15.26 -10.31 6.48
CA THR A 116 -15.37 -9.95 7.91
C THR A 116 -16.07 -8.60 8.03
N HIS A 117 -17.07 -8.51 8.91
CA HIS A 117 -17.83 -7.28 9.10
C HIS A 117 -16.92 -6.12 9.53
N GLY A 118 -16.97 -5.03 8.77
CA GLY A 118 -16.19 -3.83 9.00
C GLY A 118 -14.69 -3.97 8.83
N GLU A 119 -14.24 -4.96 8.05
CA GLU A 119 -12.85 -5.08 7.60
C GLU A 119 -12.77 -4.95 6.08
N GLN A 120 -11.82 -4.13 5.62
CA GLN A 120 -11.55 -3.91 4.21
C GLN A 120 -10.05 -3.89 3.93
N VAL A 121 -9.64 -4.33 2.74
CA VAL A 121 -8.24 -4.38 2.31
C VAL A 121 -8.05 -3.87 0.89
N ALA A 122 -6.88 -3.31 0.61
CA ALA A 122 -6.44 -2.99 -0.75
C ALA A 122 -4.91 -2.91 -0.82
N GLY A 123 -4.38 -3.00 -2.04
CA GLY A 123 -2.98 -2.78 -2.33
C GLY A 123 -2.67 -1.30 -2.56
N VAL A 124 -1.45 -0.90 -2.19
CA VAL A 124 -0.80 0.30 -2.71
C VAL A 124 0.51 -0.12 -3.33
N ARG A 125 0.65 0.16 -4.63
CA ARG A 125 1.87 -0.10 -5.40
C ARG A 125 2.58 1.22 -5.65
N TYR A 126 3.87 1.25 -5.35
CA TYR A 126 4.65 2.47 -5.32
C TYR A 126 6.09 2.21 -5.74
N ARG A 127 6.78 3.28 -6.13
CA ARG A 127 8.22 3.22 -6.40
C ARG A 127 9.00 3.50 -5.12
N ALA A 128 9.79 2.54 -4.68
CA ALA A 128 10.60 2.59 -3.48
C ALA A 128 11.91 3.38 -3.67
N TRP A 129 12.58 3.18 -4.81
CA TRP A 129 13.83 3.85 -5.18
C TRP A 129 13.92 4.00 -6.70
N ASN A 130 14.94 4.69 -7.23
CA ASN A 130 15.00 5.01 -8.67
C ASN A 130 16.35 4.65 -9.32
N PRO A 131 16.58 3.37 -9.66
CA PRO A 131 17.76 2.98 -10.43
C PRO A 131 17.69 3.53 -11.86
N PRO A 132 18.83 3.93 -12.46
CA PRO A 132 18.88 4.38 -13.85
C PRO A 132 18.39 3.33 -14.86
N SER A 133 18.55 2.04 -14.54
CA SER A 133 18.16 0.90 -15.36
C SER A 133 16.75 0.37 -15.07
N ALA A 134 15.93 1.07 -14.27
CA ALA A 134 14.53 0.70 -14.04
C ALA A 134 13.73 0.70 -15.35
N LEU A 135 12.62 -0.05 -15.41
CA LEU A 135 11.74 -0.10 -16.58
C LEU A 135 11.14 1.27 -16.95
N HIS A 136 10.96 2.15 -15.97
CA HIS A 136 10.44 3.51 -16.17
C HIS A 136 11.28 4.54 -15.40
N PRO A 137 12.52 4.86 -15.79
CA PRO A 137 13.48 5.60 -14.94
C PRO A 137 13.09 7.07 -14.70
N THR A 138 12.13 7.60 -15.46
CA THR A 138 11.61 8.97 -15.33
C THR A 138 10.59 9.13 -14.20
N ILE A 139 10.09 8.04 -13.63
CA ILE A 139 9.15 8.08 -12.49
C ILE A 139 9.97 8.13 -11.19
N GLY A 140 9.78 9.18 -10.39
CA GLY A 140 10.48 9.34 -9.11
C GLY A 140 10.01 8.34 -8.02
N PRO A 141 10.76 8.20 -6.92
CA PRO A 141 10.30 7.48 -5.74
C PRO A 141 9.06 8.13 -5.12
N HIS A 142 8.16 7.30 -4.60
CA HIS A 142 6.95 7.73 -3.89
C HIS A 142 7.17 7.54 -2.39
N THR A 143 8.02 8.37 -1.80
CA THR A 143 8.30 8.32 -0.37
C THR A 143 8.36 9.74 0.20
N PRO A 144 7.79 9.99 1.38
CA PRO A 144 7.01 9.03 2.18
C PRO A 144 5.64 8.70 1.56
N LEU A 145 5.04 7.60 2.02
CA LEU A 145 3.64 7.26 1.81
C LEU A 145 2.84 7.79 3.00
N VAL A 146 2.00 8.79 2.75
CA VAL A 146 1.13 9.41 3.75
C VAL A 146 -0.26 8.84 3.60
N PHE A 147 -0.77 8.20 4.65
CA PHE A 147 -2.11 7.62 4.67
C PHE A 147 -3.04 8.45 5.53
N ASP A 148 -4.19 8.80 4.96
CA ASP A 148 -5.24 9.58 5.61
C ASP A 148 -6.53 8.75 5.71
N ILE A 149 -7.10 8.64 6.91
CA ILE A 149 -8.46 8.14 7.14
C ILE A 149 -9.39 9.33 7.10
N ILE A 150 -10.28 9.37 6.11
CA ILE A 150 -11.14 10.51 5.83
C ILE A 150 -12.57 10.13 6.17
N ASP A 151 -13.19 10.93 7.05
CA ASP A 151 -14.61 10.85 7.34
C ASP A 151 -15.38 11.60 6.25
N THR A 152 -16.08 10.86 5.38
CA THR A 152 -16.80 11.43 4.23
C THR A 152 -18.00 12.26 4.65
N TRP A 153 -18.57 12.03 5.83
CA TRP A 153 -19.71 12.81 6.32
C TRP A 153 -19.30 14.21 6.74
N ASN A 154 -18.11 14.32 7.36
CA ASN A 154 -17.57 15.58 7.85
C ASN A 154 -16.55 16.21 6.88
N GLY A 155 -16.15 15.50 5.82
CA GLY A 155 -15.19 15.97 4.81
C GLY A 155 -13.80 16.29 5.38
N ARG A 156 -13.32 15.53 6.37
CA ARG A 156 -12.01 15.78 7.02
C ARG A 156 -11.24 14.50 7.30
N ALA A 157 -9.92 14.59 7.29
CA ALA A 157 -9.07 13.55 7.84
C ALA A 157 -9.28 13.47 9.36
N VAL A 158 -9.56 12.28 9.87
CA VAL A 158 -9.75 12.01 11.31
C VAL A 158 -8.51 11.36 11.94
N GLY A 159 -7.59 10.86 11.13
CA GLY A 159 -6.32 10.29 11.56
C GLY A 159 -5.59 9.63 10.40
N GLY A 160 -4.49 8.93 10.68
CA GLY A 160 -3.67 8.31 9.66
C GLY A 160 -2.23 8.06 10.10
N CYS A 161 -1.37 7.65 9.18
CA CYS A 161 0.02 7.31 9.44
C CYS A 161 0.91 7.62 8.25
N THR A 162 2.22 7.67 8.48
CA THR A 162 3.22 7.89 7.44
C THR A 162 4.22 6.74 7.42
N TYR A 163 4.48 6.19 6.23
CA TYR A 163 5.46 5.14 6.00
C TYR A 163 6.60 5.64 5.13
N HIS A 164 7.83 5.36 5.55
CA HIS A 164 9.05 5.69 4.84
C HIS A 164 9.70 4.42 4.29
N VAL A 165 10.05 4.42 3.01
CA VAL A 165 10.67 3.26 2.36
C VAL A 165 12.05 2.96 2.94
N ALA A 166 12.80 4.03 3.21
CA ALA A 166 14.11 4.01 3.86
C ALA A 166 14.06 4.83 5.16
N HIS A 167 15.11 4.72 5.98
CA HIS A 167 15.18 5.49 7.22
C HIS A 167 15.03 7.00 6.92
N PRO A 168 14.11 7.74 7.60
CA PRO A 168 13.80 9.14 7.29
C PRO A 168 15.01 10.08 7.29
N GLY A 169 16.00 9.80 8.14
CA GLY A 169 17.29 10.50 8.19
C GLY A 169 18.27 10.18 7.06
N GLY A 170 17.85 9.53 5.96
CA GLY A 170 18.71 9.21 4.81
C GLY A 170 19.77 8.16 5.07
N ARG A 171 19.62 7.36 6.14
CA ARG A 171 20.57 6.29 6.48
C ARG A 171 20.33 5.08 5.58
N ASN A 172 21.27 4.85 4.67
CA ASN A 172 21.43 3.55 4.02
C ASN A 172 22.37 2.72 4.91
N TYR A 173 21.89 1.58 5.41
CA TYR A 173 22.73 0.70 6.20
C TYR A 173 23.68 -0.04 5.27
N GLU A 174 24.99 0.15 5.44
CA GLU A 174 26.02 -0.57 4.68
C GLU A 174 26.16 -2.03 5.16
N THR A 175 25.68 -2.33 6.37
CA THR A 175 25.80 -3.65 7.00
C THR A 175 24.45 -4.35 7.11
N PHE A 176 24.49 -5.67 6.97
CA PHE A 176 23.36 -6.52 7.34
C PHE A 176 23.04 -6.37 8.82
N PRO A 177 21.75 -6.51 9.21
CA PRO A 177 21.39 -6.48 10.61
C PRO A 177 22.08 -7.63 11.36
N VAL A 178 22.64 -7.35 12.53
CA VAL A 178 23.39 -8.32 13.33
C VAL A 178 22.49 -9.40 13.94
N ASN A 179 21.20 -9.11 14.10
CA ASN A 179 20.20 -10.04 14.58
C ASN A 179 18.77 -9.64 14.14
N ALA A 180 17.79 -10.49 14.49
CA ALA A 180 16.38 -10.26 14.19
C ALA A 180 15.82 -9.00 14.86
N TYR A 181 16.26 -8.66 16.08
CA TYR A 181 15.82 -7.46 16.80
C TYR A 181 16.28 -6.17 16.10
N GLU A 182 17.50 -6.12 15.57
CA GLU A 182 17.97 -4.98 14.80
C GLU A 182 17.21 -4.86 13.47
N ALA A 183 16.99 -5.98 12.77
CA ALA A 183 16.19 -6.01 11.56
C ALA A 183 14.75 -5.53 11.79
N GLU A 184 14.18 -5.85 12.96
CA GLU A 184 12.87 -5.39 13.39
C GLU A 184 12.89 -3.90 13.77
N GLY A 185 13.89 -3.44 14.52
CA GLY A 185 14.06 -2.02 14.83
C GLY A 185 14.19 -1.15 13.58
N ARG A 186 14.93 -1.61 12.56
CA ARG A 186 15.03 -0.95 11.25
C ARG A 186 13.68 -0.91 10.49
N ARG A 187 12.75 -1.82 10.76
CA ARG A 187 11.39 -1.82 10.20
C ARG A 187 10.48 -0.86 10.96
N ILE A 188 10.50 -0.90 12.30
CA ILE A 188 9.68 -0.01 13.15
C ILE A 188 9.98 1.46 12.88
N MET A 189 11.25 1.84 12.70
CA MET A 189 11.65 3.23 12.42
C MET A 189 11.08 3.81 11.12
N ARG A 190 10.59 2.96 10.21
CA ARG A 190 10.00 3.35 8.94
C ARG A 190 8.52 3.72 9.06
N PHE A 191 7.85 3.34 10.15
CA PHE A 191 6.44 3.62 10.36
C PHE A 191 6.23 4.68 11.43
N TRP A 192 5.54 5.76 11.08
CA TRP A 192 5.11 6.80 11.99
C TRP A 192 3.59 6.72 12.14
N ASN A 193 3.10 6.53 13.36
CA ASN A 193 1.67 6.57 13.68
C ASN A 193 1.10 8.01 13.71
N TYR A 194 1.84 8.97 13.14
CA TYR A 194 1.51 10.38 12.98
C TYR A 194 2.01 10.86 11.61
N GLY A 195 1.83 12.15 11.30
CA GLY A 195 2.34 12.73 10.05
C GLY A 195 1.40 12.59 8.86
N HIS A 196 0.15 12.20 9.10
CA HIS A 196 -0.96 12.28 8.16
C HIS A 196 -1.34 13.75 7.88
N THR A 197 -2.12 14.00 6.83
CA THR A 197 -2.62 15.31 6.45
C THR A 197 -3.68 15.78 7.45
N ALA A 198 -3.29 16.63 8.40
CA ALA A 198 -4.24 17.18 9.36
C ALA A 198 -5.14 18.25 8.71
N GLY A 199 -6.46 18.14 8.92
CA GLY A 199 -7.43 19.15 8.50
C GLY A 199 -8.07 18.91 7.13
N ALA A 200 -8.45 19.99 6.46
CA ALA A 200 -9.08 19.95 5.15
C ALA A 200 -8.04 19.53 4.09
N ILE A 201 -8.22 18.35 3.49
CA ILE A 201 -7.40 17.91 2.36
C ILE A 201 -7.82 18.73 1.15
N VAL A 202 -6.98 19.64 0.67
CA VAL A 202 -7.23 20.31 -0.62
C VAL A 202 -6.89 19.31 -1.72
N PRO A 203 -7.87 18.79 -2.49
CA PRO A 203 -7.55 17.95 -3.63
C PRO A 203 -6.68 18.76 -4.59
N PRO A 204 -5.59 18.18 -5.13
CA PRO A 204 -4.81 18.88 -6.13
C PRO A 204 -5.75 19.31 -7.26
N PRO A 205 -5.68 20.56 -7.74
CA PRO A 205 -6.54 21.01 -8.81
C PRO A 205 -6.34 20.07 -10.00
N PRO A 206 -7.42 19.62 -10.68
CA PRO A 206 -7.29 18.82 -11.89
C PRO A 206 -6.48 19.63 -12.90
N VAL A 207 -5.23 19.26 -13.12
CA VAL A 207 -4.34 20.04 -13.97
C VAL A 207 -4.74 19.78 -15.43
N ALA A 208 -5.25 20.85 -16.06
CA ALA A 208 -5.44 21.05 -17.50
C ALA A 208 -6.67 20.42 -18.19
N ALA A 209 -7.87 20.84 -17.76
CA ALA A 209 -8.82 21.38 -18.74
C ALA A 209 -8.88 22.89 -18.50
N LEU A 210 -8.83 23.70 -19.56
CA LEU A 210 -8.96 25.16 -19.50
C LEU A 210 -10.28 25.56 -18.81
N GLY A 211 -10.26 25.66 -17.48
CA GLY A 211 -11.40 26.00 -16.65
C GLY A 211 -11.50 27.51 -16.51
N ARG A 212 -12.50 28.09 -17.17
CA ARG A 212 -12.90 29.50 -17.08
C ARG A 212 -13.08 29.92 -15.62
N PHE A 213 -12.42 31.01 -15.22
CA PHE A 213 -12.61 31.63 -13.90
C PHE A 213 -14.07 32.09 -13.74
N LEU A 214 -14.76 31.56 -12.72
CA LEU A 214 -16.08 32.03 -12.30
C LEU A 214 -15.91 32.85 -11.01
N PRO A 215 -16.39 34.10 -10.95
CA PRO A 215 -16.10 35.05 -9.87
C PRO A 215 -16.94 34.85 -8.59
N GLU A 216 -17.80 33.84 -8.53
CA GLU A 216 -18.58 33.55 -7.32
C GLU A 216 -17.90 32.45 -6.51
N GLY A 217 -17.53 32.79 -5.27
CA GLY A 217 -16.79 31.93 -4.36
C GLY A 217 -17.48 30.60 -4.15
N SER A 218 -16.83 29.53 -4.58
CA SER A 218 -17.20 28.17 -4.21
C SER A 218 -17.07 28.03 -2.70
N LEU A 219 -18.20 27.80 -2.02
CA LEU A 219 -18.22 27.35 -0.63
C LEU A 219 -17.33 26.11 -0.50
N PRO A 220 -16.61 25.91 0.63
CA PRO A 220 -15.85 24.69 0.85
C PRO A 220 -16.81 23.49 0.86
N ALA A 221 -16.83 22.75 -0.25
CA ALA A 221 -17.63 21.54 -0.38
C ALA A 221 -17.06 20.44 0.54
N PRO A 222 -17.90 19.52 1.06
CA PRO A 222 -17.43 18.36 1.82
C PRO A 222 -16.42 17.57 0.98
N LEU A 223 -15.19 17.46 1.51
CA LEU A 223 -14.04 16.96 0.77
C LEU A 223 -14.08 15.43 0.69
N THR A 224 -14.35 14.94 -0.52
CA THR A 224 -14.08 13.56 -0.92
C THR A 224 -12.78 13.57 -1.74
N PRO A 225 -11.83 12.65 -1.52
CA PRO A 225 -10.71 12.49 -2.44
C PRO A 225 -11.23 12.42 -3.88
N PRO A 226 -10.49 12.99 -4.87
CA PRO A 226 -10.88 12.86 -6.27
C PRO A 226 -11.20 11.40 -6.59
N THR A 227 -12.29 11.17 -7.31
CA THR A 227 -12.68 9.81 -7.68
C THR A 227 -11.62 9.28 -8.64
N GLU A 228 -10.75 8.40 -8.13
CA GLU A 228 -9.78 7.67 -8.94
C GLU A 228 -10.55 6.86 -10.00
N ALA A 229 -10.20 7.04 -11.28
CA ALA A 229 -10.68 6.15 -12.33
C ALA A 229 -10.27 4.71 -11.99
N VAL A 230 -11.25 3.82 -11.85
CA VAL A 230 -11.01 2.42 -11.49
C VAL A 230 -10.07 1.80 -12.51
N ASN A 231 -8.92 1.31 -12.03
CA ASN A 231 -7.97 0.59 -12.85
C ASN A 231 -8.53 -0.81 -13.13
N THR A 232 -8.96 -1.06 -14.38
CA THR A 232 -9.53 -2.36 -14.78
C THR A 232 -8.53 -3.52 -14.63
N ASP A 233 -7.23 -3.25 -14.78
CA ASP A 233 -6.20 -4.28 -14.66
C ASP A 233 -5.88 -4.61 -13.18
N TYR A 234 -5.98 -3.59 -12.33
CA TYR A 234 -5.70 -3.66 -10.89
C TYR A 234 -6.81 -3.03 -10.02
N PRO A 235 -8.02 -3.59 -10.00
CA PRO A 235 -9.13 -3.03 -9.23
C PRO A 235 -8.92 -3.04 -7.71
N HIS A 236 -8.04 -3.90 -7.19
CA HIS A 236 -7.74 -4.00 -5.76
C HIS A 236 -6.52 -3.18 -5.34
N THR A 237 -5.83 -2.49 -6.27
CA THR A 237 -4.55 -1.82 -5.99
C THR A 237 -4.50 -0.41 -6.56
N LEU A 238 -4.19 0.55 -5.69
CA LEU A 238 -3.79 1.90 -6.11
C LEU A 238 -2.33 1.87 -6.61
N ASP A 239 -2.10 2.12 -7.89
CA ASP A 239 -0.73 2.26 -8.45
C ASP A 239 -0.34 3.74 -8.53
N LEU A 240 0.53 4.17 -7.61
CA LEU A 240 0.97 5.56 -7.51
C LEU A 240 1.77 6.03 -8.72
N ARG A 241 2.34 5.10 -9.50
CA ARG A 241 3.13 5.41 -10.71
C ARG A 241 2.25 5.89 -11.87
N ARG A 242 0.94 5.63 -11.82
CA ARG A 242 -0.03 6.14 -12.79
C ARG A 242 -0.42 7.55 -12.41
N GLN A 243 -0.51 8.46 -13.38
CA GLN A 243 -1.09 9.77 -13.10
C GLN A 243 -2.58 9.66 -12.79
N PRO A 244 -3.11 10.47 -11.85
CA PRO A 244 -4.54 10.57 -11.63
C PRO A 244 -5.20 11.03 -12.94
N ARG A 245 -6.31 10.39 -13.30
CA ARG A 245 -7.14 10.75 -14.47
C ARG A 245 -8.38 11.49 -14.01
#